data_AF-A0A7S2T1M5-F1
#
_entry.id   AF-A0A7S2T1M5-F1
#
_cell.length_a   1.000
_cell.length_b   1.000
_cell.length_c   1.000
_cell.angle_alpha   90.00
_cell.angle_beta   90.00
_cell.angle_gamma   90.00
#
_symmetry.space_group_name_H-M   'P 1'
#
loop_
_entity.id
_entity.type
_entity.pdbx_description
1 polymer ?
#
loop_
_entity_poly.entity_id
_entity_poly.type
_entity_poly.pdbx_seq_one_letter_code
_entity_poly.pdbx_strand_id
1 'polypeptide(L)'
;GGQEEGSVSVSVSVEGTKKASTSRCFVASCFSRERVEAHVRFMLSGLKQLSPGFASLDASRPWLLYWVVHGLSLLGFEYERGDTGGEKLVPAAWYPYHEEVSEQLRSALERAPNKRACLDFLGSCQNPSGGYGGGPQQLSHIATTYAAVAALVIVGGKGALEQVDKAATKEFFRKMQVRQGDQKGAFTVHNGGEVDMRACYLAMAVCRMLGLDTDFLDVEGMVEYIRRCQSYEGGFGGEPGNEAHGGYSYCAFAALSLVGKEDEVDLYQLLEWVSNRQQPIEGGFNGRTNKLVDSCYSFWQGSLVCLVSDCYNQKFGADSCEAFHSEALQDWVLLCCQLDDGGLRDKPGTNPDYYHTCYSLSGLSLCFRIGAPDEGKTDLLCNIRADKLSEVMTKAVQSFV
;
A
#
# COMPACT_ATOMS: atom_id res chain seq x y z
N GLY A 1 -34.21 48.32 -30.92
CA GLY A 1 -35.28 47.55 -30.28
C GLY A 1 -35.02 46.09 -30.57
N GLY A 2 -34.89 45.29 -29.51
CA GLY A 2 -35.07 43.83 -29.47
C GLY A 2 -34.11 42.94 -30.25
N GLN A 3 -33.29 42.16 -29.54
CA GLN A 3 -33.05 40.71 -29.70
C GLN A 3 -31.88 40.33 -28.77
N GLU A 4 -32.19 39.98 -27.51
CA GLU A 4 -32.40 38.61 -26.99
C GLU A 4 -31.08 37.86 -26.74
N GLU A 5 -30.58 38.01 -25.51
CA GLU A 5 -29.62 37.11 -24.87
C GLU A 5 -30.36 35.83 -24.45
N GLY A 6 -29.97 34.69 -25.02
CA GLY A 6 -30.43 33.37 -24.61
C GLY A 6 -29.39 32.65 -23.77
N SER A 7 -29.31 32.93 -22.47
CA SER A 7 -28.60 32.09 -21.51
C SER A 7 -29.52 30.95 -21.08
N VAL A 8 -29.24 29.72 -21.53
CA VAL A 8 -29.92 28.52 -21.02
C VAL A 8 -29.31 28.15 -19.68
N SER A 9 -29.96 28.54 -18.59
CA SER A 9 -29.67 28.03 -17.25
C SER A 9 -30.35 26.67 -17.06
N VAL A 10 -29.58 25.59 -17.03
CA VAL A 10 -30.08 24.29 -16.58
C VAL A 10 -29.88 24.22 -15.06
N SER A 11 -30.92 24.56 -14.31
CA SER A 11 -31.00 24.29 -12.87
C SER A 11 -31.39 22.83 -12.67
N VAL A 12 -30.46 21.99 -12.24
CA VAL A 12 -30.78 20.64 -11.75
C VAL A 12 -31.10 20.75 -10.27
N SER A 13 -32.38 20.56 -9.94
CA SER A 13 -32.88 20.44 -8.58
C SER A 13 -32.39 19.12 -7.96
N VAL A 14 -31.58 19.21 -6.91
CA VAL A 14 -31.21 18.04 -6.09
C VAL A 14 -32.34 17.78 -5.10
N GLU A 15 -33.28 16.94 -5.48
CA GLU A 15 -34.28 16.38 -4.57
C GLU A 15 -33.65 15.24 -3.78
N GLY A 16 -33.44 15.49 -2.48
CA GLY A 16 -32.97 14.48 -1.55
C GLY A 16 -33.99 13.35 -1.37
N THR A 17 -33.60 12.11 -1.69
CA THR A 17 -34.25 10.92 -1.13
C THR A 17 -33.25 9.79 -0.88
N LYS A 18 -33.27 9.33 0.39
CA LYS A 18 -32.95 8.00 0.92
C LYS A 18 -31.48 7.51 0.92
N LYS A 19 -30.87 7.76 2.08
CA LYS A 19 -29.80 6.98 2.74
C LYS A 19 -30.02 5.46 2.67
N ALA A 20 -28.90 4.73 2.63
CA ALA A 20 -28.68 3.35 3.11
C ALA A 20 -28.79 2.16 2.13
N SER A 21 -28.51 2.32 0.83
CA SER A 21 -28.28 1.17 -0.07
C SER A 21 -27.05 1.23 -0.97
N THR A 22 -26.25 2.30 -0.89
CA THR A 22 -25.08 2.53 -1.77
C THR A 22 -23.76 1.97 -1.24
N SER A 23 -23.78 1.28 -0.10
CA SER A 23 -22.63 0.56 0.47
C SER A 23 -22.41 -0.84 -0.13
N ARG A 24 -23.23 -1.25 -1.10
CA ARG A 24 -23.02 -2.50 -1.84
C ARG A 24 -22.09 -2.24 -3.01
N CYS A 25 -20.81 -2.49 -2.73
CA CYS A 25 -19.83 -3.03 -3.66
C CYS A 25 -18.83 -2.07 -4.31
N PHE A 26 -17.64 -1.98 -3.68
CA PHE A 26 -16.38 -1.45 -4.22
C PHE A 26 -16.05 -1.95 -5.65
N VAL A 27 -16.47 -3.17 -5.97
CA VAL A 27 -16.16 -3.83 -7.25
C VAL A 27 -17.23 -3.55 -8.32
N ALA A 28 -18.52 -3.39 -7.97
CA ALA A 28 -19.62 -3.41 -8.93
C ALA A 28 -19.85 -2.07 -9.64
N SER A 29 -19.38 -0.95 -9.06
CA SER A 29 -19.51 0.36 -9.70
C SER A 29 -18.32 0.71 -10.60
N CYS A 30 -17.13 0.13 -10.38
CA CYS A 30 -15.89 0.58 -11.00
C CYS A 30 -15.21 -0.42 -11.94
N PHE A 31 -15.44 -1.73 -11.77
CA PHE A 31 -14.91 -2.75 -12.67
C PHE A 31 -16.03 -3.71 -13.08
N SER A 32 -16.24 -3.87 -14.39
CA SER A 32 -17.01 -5.02 -14.85
C SER A 32 -16.31 -6.31 -14.39
N ARG A 33 -17.07 -7.38 -14.16
CA ARG A 33 -16.52 -8.69 -13.84
C ARG A 33 -15.34 -9.04 -14.77
N GLU A 34 -15.52 -8.87 -16.06
CA GLU A 34 -14.52 -9.21 -17.09
C GLU A 34 -13.19 -8.48 -16.87
N ARG A 35 -13.23 -7.20 -16.46
CA ARG A 35 -12.03 -6.40 -16.16
C ARG A 35 -11.33 -6.89 -14.90
N VAL A 36 -12.09 -7.16 -13.83
CA VAL A 36 -11.51 -7.76 -12.61
C VAL A 36 -10.80 -9.07 -12.95
N GLU A 37 -11.46 -9.96 -13.69
CA GLU A 37 -10.86 -11.24 -14.07
C GLU A 37 -9.60 -11.07 -14.92
N ALA A 38 -9.53 -10.04 -15.77
CA ALA A 38 -8.33 -9.71 -16.51
C ALA A 38 -7.17 -9.33 -15.58
N HIS A 39 -7.40 -8.44 -14.60
CA HIS A 39 -6.39 -8.10 -13.60
C HIS A 39 -5.99 -9.30 -12.74
N VAL A 40 -6.93 -10.16 -12.34
CA VAL A 40 -6.64 -11.37 -11.57
C VAL A 40 -5.76 -12.31 -12.40
N ARG A 41 -6.08 -12.55 -13.67
CA ARG A 41 -5.25 -13.36 -14.57
C ARG A 41 -3.85 -12.79 -14.75
N PHE A 42 -3.73 -11.46 -14.89
CA PHE A 42 -2.44 -10.77 -14.93
C PHE A 42 -1.64 -11.03 -13.64
N MET A 43 -2.25 -10.82 -12.47
CA MET A 43 -1.60 -11.06 -11.18
C MET A 43 -1.20 -12.52 -10.98
N LEU A 44 -2.06 -13.47 -11.35
CA LEU A 44 -1.76 -14.91 -11.31
C LEU A 44 -0.57 -15.30 -12.20
N SER A 45 -0.28 -14.54 -13.26
CA SER A 45 0.92 -14.78 -14.07
C SER A 45 2.21 -14.45 -13.29
N GLY A 46 2.11 -13.57 -12.29
CA GLY A 46 3.20 -13.22 -11.36
C GLY A 46 3.60 -14.32 -10.39
N LEU A 47 2.71 -15.29 -10.15
CA LEU A 47 2.98 -16.45 -9.29
C LEU A 47 3.58 -17.65 -10.06
N LYS A 48 3.83 -17.50 -11.36
CA LYS A 48 4.39 -18.54 -12.23
C LYS A 48 5.86 -18.25 -12.53
N GLN A 49 6.45 -19.07 -13.39
CA GLN A 49 7.76 -18.76 -13.97
C GLN A 49 7.68 -17.45 -14.76
N LEU A 50 8.44 -16.45 -14.32
CA LEU A 50 8.54 -15.15 -14.96
C LEU A 50 9.52 -15.20 -16.14
N SER A 51 9.31 -14.29 -17.10
CA SER A 51 10.22 -14.16 -18.24
C SER A 51 11.59 -13.61 -17.81
N PRO A 52 12.65 -13.79 -18.61
CA PRO A 52 13.97 -13.21 -18.34
C PRO A 52 13.97 -11.68 -18.19
N GLY A 53 12.93 -10.98 -18.66
CA GLY A 53 12.77 -9.53 -18.45
C GLY A 53 12.65 -9.12 -16.98
N PHE A 54 12.33 -10.06 -16.08
CA PHE A 54 12.29 -9.83 -14.63
C PHE A 54 13.64 -10.00 -13.92
N ALA A 55 14.73 -10.24 -14.65
CA ALA A 55 16.06 -10.42 -14.05
C ALA A 55 16.52 -9.21 -13.21
N SER A 56 16.09 -7.99 -13.55
CA SER A 56 16.34 -6.79 -12.76
C SER A 56 15.68 -6.81 -11.38
N LEU A 57 14.68 -7.67 -11.17
CA LEU A 57 13.94 -7.86 -9.92
C LEU A 57 14.31 -9.18 -9.20
N ASP A 58 15.41 -9.85 -9.57
CA ASP A 58 15.85 -11.09 -8.91
C ASP A 58 16.22 -10.86 -7.43
N ALA A 59 16.67 -9.65 -7.08
CA ALA A 59 16.87 -9.22 -5.68
C ALA A 59 15.62 -8.61 -5.03
N SER A 60 14.44 -8.84 -5.60
CA SER A 60 13.16 -8.28 -5.15
C SER A 60 12.02 -9.29 -5.30
N ARG A 61 12.30 -10.59 -5.22
CA ARG A 61 11.28 -11.63 -5.38
C ARG A 61 10.22 -11.64 -4.26
N PRO A 62 10.54 -11.33 -2.98
CA PRO A 62 9.50 -11.09 -1.98
C PRO A 62 8.59 -9.91 -2.32
N TRP A 63 9.10 -8.86 -2.99
CA TRP A 63 8.27 -7.74 -3.47
C TRP A 63 7.30 -8.19 -4.56
N LEU A 64 7.77 -8.97 -5.53
CA LEU A 64 6.90 -9.55 -6.55
C LEU A 64 5.77 -10.38 -5.93
N LEU A 65 6.09 -11.22 -4.94
CA LEU A 65 5.07 -11.99 -4.24
C LEU A 65 4.09 -11.07 -3.51
N TYR A 66 4.58 -10.11 -2.72
CA TYR A 66 3.74 -9.15 -2.00
C TYR A 66 2.80 -8.38 -2.93
N TRP A 67 3.33 -7.77 -4.00
CA TRP A 67 2.54 -6.98 -4.94
C TRP A 67 1.43 -7.84 -5.55
N VAL A 68 1.76 -9.06 -5.96
CA VAL A 68 0.81 -10.00 -6.56
C VAL A 68 -0.27 -10.43 -5.57
N VAL A 69 0.09 -10.90 -4.38
CA VAL A 69 -0.89 -11.42 -3.41
C VAL A 69 -1.72 -10.31 -2.78
N HIS A 70 -1.16 -9.10 -2.59
CA HIS A 70 -1.92 -7.95 -2.12
C HIS A 70 -2.92 -7.48 -3.17
N GLY A 71 -2.51 -7.35 -4.44
CA GLY A 71 -3.46 -6.99 -5.50
C GLY A 71 -4.55 -8.05 -5.69
N LEU A 72 -4.24 -9.34 -5.59
CA LEU A 72 -5.25 -10.41 -5.55
C LEU A 72 -6.22 -10.23 -4.37
N SER A 73 -5.69 -9.93 -3.18
CA SER A 73 -6.49 -9.71 -1.97
C SER A 73 -7.45 -8.53 -2.11
N LEU A 74 -7.02 -7.42 -2.73
CA LEU A 74 -7.84 -6.24 -3.02
C LEU A 74 -8.88 -6.51 -4.12
N LEU A 75 -8.58 -7.39 -5.08
CA LEU A 75 -9.52 -7.83 -6.11
C LEU A 75 -10.51 -8.89 -5.63
N GLY A 76 -10.43 -9.29 -4.35
CA GLY A 76 -11.35 -10.27 -3.76
C GLY A 76 -10.95 -11.73 -3.95
N PHE A 77 -9.65 -12.02 -3.99
CA PHE A 77 -9.12 -13.38 -4.10
C PHE A 77 -8.17 -13.69 -2.94
N GLU A 78 -8.43 -14.78 -2.22
CA GLU A 78 -7.66 -15.16 -1.04
C GLU A 78 -7.46 -16.67 -0.91
N TYR A 79 -6.51 -17.06 -0.07
CA TYR A 79 -6.23 -18.48 0.18
C TYR A 79 -7.20 -19.02 1.23
N GLU A 80 -8.06 -19.95 0.84
CA GLU A 80 -8.99 -20.65 1.73
C GLU A 80 -8.74 -22.16 1.74
N ARG A 81 -9.21 -22.82 2.81
CA ARG A 81 -9.10 -24.27 2.97
C ARG A 81 -10.08 -24.95 2.02
N GLY A 82 -9.59 -25.58 0.95
CA GLY A 82 -10.42 -26.31 0.01
C GLY A 82 -10.93 -27.65 0.57
N ASP A 83 -12.04 -28.14 0.00
CA ASP A 83 -12.71 -29.39 0.39
C ASP A 83 -11.79 -30.63 0.36
N THR A 84 -10.76 -30.61 -0.50
CA THR A 84 -9.80 -31.73 -0.67
C THR A 84 -8.55 -31.59 0.20
N GLY A 85 -8.58 -30.74 1.24
CA GLY A 85 -7.49 -30.63 2.23
C GLY A 85 -6.27 -29.80 1.80
N GLY A 86 -6.34 -29.11 0.65
CA GLY A 86 -5.31 -28.17 0.20
C GLY A 86 -5.83 -26.73 0.23
N GLU A 87 -5.04 -25.81 0.79
CA GLU A 87 -5.36 -24.37 0.79
C GLU A 87 -5.11 -23.78 -0.60
N LYS A 88 -6.19 -23.37 -1.28
CA LYS A 88 -6.18 -22.88 -2.67
C LYS A 88 -6.63 -21.41 -2.71
N LEU A 89 -6.19 -20.70 -3.74
CA LEU A 89 -6.67 -19.35 -4.00
C LEU A 89 -8.08 -19.42 -4.60
N VAL A 90 -9.03 -18.74 -3.98
CA VAL A 90 -10.45 -18.72 -4.37
C VAL A 90 -10.99 -17.29 -4.33
N PRO A 91 -12.11 -17.00 -5.04
CA PRO A 91 -12.83 -15.76 -4.83
C PRO A 91 -13.37 -15.71 -3.40
N ALA A 92 -13.13 -14.61 -2.70
CA ALA A 92 -13.63 -14.36 -1.36
C ALA A 92 -15.16 -14.23 -1.36
N ALA A 93 -15.84 -14.62 -0.29
CA ALA A 93 -17.31 -14.57 -0.21
C ALA A 93 -17.88 -13.14 -0.36
N TRP A 94 -17.13 -12.11 0.02
CA TRP A 94 -17.52 -10.70 -0.14
C TRP A 94 -17.33 -10.18 -1.57
N TYR A 95 -16.58 -10.90 -2.41
CA TYR A 95 -16.43 -10.56 -3.83
C TYR A 95 -17.77 -10.76 -4.55
N PRO A 96 -18.30 -9.78 -5.30
CA PRO A 96 -19.69 -9.82 -5.78
C PRO A 96 -19.94 -10.89 -6.82
N TYR A 97 -18.90 -11.22 -7.58
CA TYR A 97 -18.97 -12.21 -8.66
C TYR A 97 -18.34 -13.54 -8.21
N HIS A 98 -18.28 -13.84 -6.91
CA HIS A 98 -17.64 -15.04 -6.38
C HIS A 98 -18.26 -16.35 -6.90
N GLU A 99 -19.56 -16.37 -7.18
CA GLU A 99 -20.25 -17.53 -7.78
C GLU A 99 -20.13 -17.58 -9.33
N GLU A 100 -19.78 -16.46 -9.97
CA GLU A 100 -19.88 -16.25 -11.42
C GLU A 100 -18.53 -16.10 -12.13
N VAL A 101 -17.48 -16.76 -11.64
CA VAL A 101 -16.15 -16.74 -12.28
C VAL A 101 -16.13 -17.50 -13.61
N SER A 102 -15.47 -16.92 -14.63
CA SER A 102 -15.32 -17.57 -15.95
C SER A 102 -14.50 -18.84 -15.89
N GLU A 103 -14.72 -19.73 -16.85
CA GLU A 103 -13.95 -20.98 -16.97
C GLU A 103 -12.44 -20.72 -17.18
N GLN A 104 -12.11 -19.64 -17.88
CA GLN A 104 -10.72 -19.23 -18.07
C GLN A 104 -10.06 -18.86 -16.75
N LEU A 105 -10.76 -18.11 -15.89
CA LEU A 105 -10.26 -17.74 -14.57
C LEU A 105 -10.18 -18.96 -13.64
N ARG A 106 -11.21 -19.83 -13.60
CA ARG A 106 -11.18 -21.08 -12.82
C ARG A 106 -9.93 -21.91 -13.15
N SER A 107 -9.67 -22.14 -14.43
CA SER A 107 -8.48 -22.86 -14.89
C SER A 107 -7.16 -22.16 -14.49
N ALA A 108 -7.14 -20.83 -14.42
CA ALA A 108 -5.99 -20.07 -13.95
C ALA A 108 -5.75 -20.24 -12.44
N LEU A 109 -6.81 -20.21 -11.63
CA LEU A 109 -6.76 -20.42 -10.18
C LEU A 109 -6.30 -21.83 -9.81
N GLU A 110 -6.76 -22.86 -10.52
CA GLU A 110 -6.33 -24.25 -10.30
C GLU A 110 -4.82 -24.47 -10.51
N ARG A 111 -4.20 -23.69 -11.40
CA ARG A 111 -2.76 -23.73 -11.68
C ARG A 111 -1.95 -22.79 -10.80
N ALA A 112 -2.59 -21.96 -9.97
CA ALA A 112 -1.88 -21.05 -9.08
C ALA A 112 -1.15 -21.86 -8.00
N PRO A 113 0.03 -21.41 -7.54
CA PRO A 113 0.68 -22.02 -6.38
C PRO A 113 -0.25 -22.02 -5.17
N ASN A 114 -0.28 -23.13 -4.45
CA ASN A 114 -1.00 -23.23 -3.19
C ASN A 114 -0.33 -22.34 -2.12
N LYS A 115 -1.03 -22.15 -1.00
CA LYS A 115 -0.53 -21.36 0.13
C LYS A 115 0.84 -21.83 0.60
N ARG A 116 1.04 -23.16 0.71
CA ARG A 116 2.28 -23.76 1.21
C ARG A 116 3.50 -23.39 0.35
N ALA A 117 3.36 -23.37 -0.98
CA ALA A 117 4.43 -22.99 -1.89
C ALA A 117 4.91 -21.53 -1.65
N CYS A 118 3.98 -20.62 -1.37
CA CYS A 118 4.32 -19.24 -1.03
C CYS A 118 5.07 -19.16 0.31
N LEU A 119 4.62 -19.90 1.33
CA LEU A 119 5.27 -19.95 2.64
C LEU A 119 6.68 -20.56 2.56
N ASP A 120 6.84 -21.66 1.83
CA ASP A 120 8.14 -22.33 1.63
C ASP A 120 9.12 -21.42 0.88
N PHE A 121 8.66 -20.72 -0.15
CA PHE A 121 9.48 -19.74 -0.86
C PHE A 121 9.97 -18.61 0.08
N LEU A 122 9.06 -18.01 0.85
CA LEU A 122 9.43 -16.96 1.80
C LEU A 122 10.38 -17.50 2.89
N GLY A 123 10.10 -18.70 3.41
CA GLY A 123 10.98 -19.38 4.36
C GLY A 123 12.40 -19.58 3.82
N SER A 124 12.55 -19.90 2.53
CA SER A 124 13.86 -20.05 1.88
C SER A 124 14.61 -18.72 1.68
N CYS A 125 13.93 -17.58 1.80
CA CYS A 125 14.55 -16.24 1.73
C CYS A 125 14.92 -15.68 3.11
N GLN A 126 14.49 -16.31 4.21
CA GLN A 126 14.81 -15.88 5.57
C GLN A 126 16.23 -16.28 5.96
N ASN A 127 16.99 -15.37 6.58
CA ASN A 127 18.35 -15.65 7.04
C ASN A 127 18.41 -15.91 8.55
N PRO A 128 19.30 -16.80 9.03
CA PRO A 128 19.50 -17.05 10.46
C PRO A 128 19.93 -15.83 11.27
N SER A 129 20.52 -14.82 10.61
CA SER A 129 20.90 -13.54 11.21
C SER A 129 19.73 -12.57 11.40
N GLY A 130 18.52 -12.95 10.98
CA GLY A 130 17.32 -12.13 10.96
C GLY A 130 17.05 -11.48 9.60
N GLY A 131 15.77 -11.18 9.34
CA GLY A 131 15.31 -10.58 8.10
C GLY A 131 15.27 -11.54 6.91
N TYR A 132 14.83 -11.01 5.76
CA TYR A 132 14.67 -11.74 4.51
C TYR A 132 15.49 -11.08 3.41
N GLY A 133 16.14 -11.89 2.57
CA GLY A 133 16.81 -11.43 1.35
C GLY A 133 15.87 -11.30 0.16
N GLY A 134 16.38 -10.73 -0.94
CA GLY A 134 15.66 -10.56 -2.21
C GLY A 134 15.36 -11.86 -2.96
N GLY A 135 15.98 -12.96 -2.53
CA GLY A 135 15.81 -14.33 -2.99
C GLY A 135 16.59 -15.28 -2.08
N PRO A 136 16.47 -16.61 -2.29
CA PRO A 136 17.19 -17.59 -1.48
C PRO A 136 18.69 -17.33 -1.48
N GLN A 137 19.32 -17.44 -0.31
CA GLN A 137 20.76 -17.21 -0.08
C GLN A 137 21.25 -15.76 -0.28
N GLN A 138 20.36 -14.81 -0.58
CA GLN A 138 20.74 -13.40 -0.63
C GLN A 138 20.77 -12.77 0.77
N LEU A 139 21.56 -11.70 0.93
CA LEU A 139 21.66 -10.97 2.19
C LEU A 139 20.30 -10.40 2.62
N SER A 140 20.05 -10.40 3.93
CA SER A 140 18.86 -9.75 4.48
C SER A 140 18.86 -8.26 4.18
N HIS A 141 17.68 -7.77 3.81
CA HIS A 141 17.45 -6.37 3.48
C HIS A 141 16.09 -5.95 4.06
N ILE A 142 16.01 -4.74 4.62
CA ILE A 142 14.81 -4.23 5.32
C ILE A 142 13.60 -4.20 4.36
N ALA A 143 13.76 -3.70 3.14
CA ALA A 143 12.70 -3.71 2.11
C ALA A 143 12.12 -5.10 1.81
N THR A 144 12.97 -6.11 1.57
CA THR A 144 12.49 -7.48 1.30
C THR A 144 11.98 -8.16 2.56
N THR A 145 12.43 -7.75 3.75
CA THR A 145 11.86 -8.15 5.04
C THR A 145 10.42 -7.65 5.20
N TYR A 146 10.14 -6.38 4.87
CA TYR A 146 8.78 -5.85 4.85
C TYR A 146 7.91 -6.64 3.86
N ALA A 147 8.35 -6.79 2.61
CA ALA A 147 7.57 -7.48 1.60
C ALA A 147 7.28 -8.94 1.97
N ALA A 148 8.25 -9.65 2.52
CA ALA A 148 8.07 -11.01 3.00
C ALA A 148 7.04 -11.08 4.14
N VAL A 149 7.17 -10.24 5.16
CA VAL A 149 6.23 -10.23 6.30
C VAL A 149 4.83 -9.83 5.86
N ALA A 150 4.70 -8.82 4.99
CA ALA A 150 3.41 -8.40 4.44
C ALA A 150 2.74 -9.52 3.64
N ALA A 151 3.50 -10.21 2.78
CA ALA A 151 3.01 -11.38 2.06
C ALA A 151 2.58 -12.53 3.00
N LEU A 152 3.29 -12.76 4.12
CA LEU A 152 2.89 -13.76 5.11
C LEU A 152 1.56 -13.42 5.79
N VAL A 153 1.36 -12.16 6.15
CA VAL A 153 0.09 -11.69 6.72
C VAL A 153 -1.05 -11.95 5.73
N ILE A 154 -0.88 -11.56 4.46
CA ILE A 154 -1.91 -11.71 3.42
C ILE A 154 -2.20 -13.19 3.12
N VAL A 155 -1.16 -14.00 2.93
CA VAL A 155 -1.31 -15.38 2.46
C VAL A 155 -1.73 -16.34 3.56
N GLY A 156 -1.17 -16.22 4.77
CA GLY A 156 -1.30 -17.26 5.78
C GLY A 156 -1.69 -16.80 7.18
N GLY A 157 -1.96 -15.51 7.36
CA GLY A 157 -2.43 -14.94 8.62
C GLY A 157 -1.49 -15.26 9.79
N LYS A 158 -2.07 -15.41 10.98
CA LYS A 158 -1.30 -15.55 12.23
C LYS A 158 -0.37 -16.78 12.25
N GLY A 159 -0.82 -17.91 11.72
CA GLY A 159 -0.02 -19.14 11.68
C GLY A 159 1.21 -19.02 10.79
N ALA A 160 1.14 -18.23 9.71
CA ALA A 160 2.32 -18.00 8.85
C ALA A 160 3.39 -17.16 9.55
N LEU A 161 3.03 -16.28 10.49
CA LEU A 161 4.01 -15.49 11.23
C LEU A 161 4.83 -16.30 12.23
N GLU A 162 4.44 -17.54 12.55
CA GLU A 162 5.21 -18.46 13.40
C GLU A 162 6.54 -18.86 12.75
N GLN A 163 6.64 -18.81 11.42
CA GLN A 163 7.87 -19.10 10.71
C GLN A 163 8.90 -17.96 10.79
N VAL A 164 8.49 -16.77 11.22
CA VAL A 164 9.37 -15.60 11.31
C VAL A 164 10.18 -15.69 12.59
N ASP A 165 11.51 -15.69 12.48
CA ASP A 165 12.39 -15.54 13.63
C ASP A 165 12.36 -14.09 14.12
N LYS A 166 11.42 -13.82 15.03
CA LYS A 166 11.21 -12.49 15.62
C LYS A 166 12.42 -12.02 16.41
N ALA A 167 13.15 -12.92 17.08
CA ALA A 167 14.31 -12.55 17.88
C ALA A 167 15.48 -12.13 16.98
N ALA A 168 15.77 -12.91 15.94
CA ALA A 168 16.78 -12.57 14.96
C ALA A 168 16.39 -11.30 14.18
N THR A 169 15.11 -11.11 13.85
CA THR A 169 14.61 -9.89 13.19
C THR A 169 14.84 -8.64 14.04
N LYS A 170 14.56 -8.69 15.36
CA LYS A 170 14.90 -7.59 16.28
C LYS A 170 16.40 -7.27 16.23
N GLU A 171 17.24 -8.30 16.28
CA GLU A 171 18.69 -8.12 16.26
C GLU A 171 19.21 -7.57 14.92
N PHE A 172 18.62 -8.00 13.80
CA PHE A 172 18.88 -7.42 12.49
C PHE A 172 18.58 -5.92 12.49
N PHE A 173 17.39 -5.50 12.94
CA PHE A 173 17.04 -4.07 13.01
C PHE A 173 17.93 -3.27 13.97
N ARG A 174 18.32 -3.83 15.12
CA ARG A 174 19.29 -3.17 16.03
C ARG A 174 20.61 -2.86 15.36
N LYS A 175 21.10 -3.77 14.51
CA LYS A 175 22.35 -3.64 13.77
C LYS A 175 22.23 -2.65 12.62
N MET A 176 21.07 -2.61 11.98
CA MET A 176 20.80 -1.67 10.89
C MET A 176 20.62 -0.24 11.39
N GLN A 177 20.23 -0.02 12.65
CA GLN A 177 20.08 1.32 13.17
C GLN A 177 21.44 2.02 13.37
N VAL A 178 21.61 3.15 12.69
CA VAL A 178 22.81 3.97 12.71
C VAL A 178 22.97 4.62 14.08
N ARG A 179 24.13 4.43 14.72
CA ARG A 179 24.36 4.83 16.11
C ARG A 179 25.04 6.19 16.29
N GLN A 180 25.69 6.70 15.25
CA GLN A 180 26.53 7.90 15.31
C GLN A 180 26.54 8.65 13.98
N GLY A 181 27.01 9.90 14.00
CA GLY A 181 27.12 10.75 12.82
C GLY A 181 25.80 11.39 12.37
N ASP A 182 25.81 12.02 11.21
CA ASP A 182 24.70 12.83 10.71
C ASP A 182 23.46 12.02 10.34
N GLN A 183 23.58 10.70 10.23
CA GLN A 183 22.48 9.77 9.95
C GLN A 183 22.04 8.99 11.20
N LYS A 184 22.52 9.36 12.40
CA LYS A 184 22.13 8.72 13.67
C LYS A 184 20.61 8.62 13.78
N GLY A 185 20.14 7.45 14.22
CA GLY A 185 18.73 7.15 14.43
C GLY A 185 18.03 6.53 13.22
N ALA A 186 18.50 6.84 12.01
CA ALA A 186 18.06 6.19 10.78
C ALA A 186 18.55 4.73 10.69
N PHE A 187 18.20 4.05 9.61
CA PHE A 187 18.56 2.66 9.37
C PHE A 187 19.27 2.49 8.04
N THR A 188 20.36 1.72 8.03
CA THR A 188 20.89 1.16 6.78
C THR A 188 19.93 0.09 6.27
N VAL A 189 19.65 0.02 4.98
CA VAL A 189 18.71 -0.98 4.44
C VAL A 189 19.22 -2.43 4.56
N HIS A 190 20.54 -2.63 4.59
CA HIS A 190 21.22 -3.90 4.84
C HIS A 190 22.64 -3.60 5.35
N ASN A 191 23.42 -4.63 5.70
CA ASN A 191 24.80 -4.44 6.13
C ASN A 191 25.63 -3.73 5.04
N GLY A 192 26.13 -2.52 5.35
CA GLY A 192 26.87 -1.67 4.40
C GLY A 192 26.02 -1.04 3.29
N GLY A 193 24.70 -1.11 3.39
CA GLY A 193 23.77 -0.49 2.44
C GLY A 193 23.55 1.00 2.68
N GLU A 194 22.75 1.61 1.81
CA GLU A 194 22.35 3.01 1.92
C GLU A 194 21.46 3.28 3.13
N VAL A 195 21.37 4.55 3.51
CA VAL A 195 20.49 5.05 4.58
C VAL A 195 19.54 6.05 3.96
N ASP A 196 18.25 5.75 4.02
CA ASP A 196 17.20 6.72 3.68
C ASP A 196 15.90 6.41 4.43
N MET A 197 14.93 7.31 4.27
CA MET A 197 13.62 7.28 4.94
C MET A 197 12.86 5.94 4.79
N ARG A 198 13.08 5.16 3.73
CA ARG A 198 12.40 3.87 3.53
C ARG A 198 12.71 2.94 4.68
N ALA A 199 13.97 2.87 5.10
CA ALA A 199 14.42 1.92 6.10
C ALA A 199 13.76 2.18 7.47
N CYS A 200 13.56 3.44 7.84
CA CYS A 200 12.83 3.85 9.04
C CYS A 200 11.39 3.30 9.03
N TYR A 201 10.64 3.60 7.97
CA TYR A 201 9.26 3.11 7.81
C TYR A 201 9.16 1.60 7.83
N LEU A 202 9.93 0.94 6.97
CA LEU A 202 9.83 -0.50 6.75
C LEU A 202 10.16 -1.29 8.02
N ALA A 203 11.12 -0.82 8.82
CA ALA A 203 11.42 -1.42 10.12
C ALA A 203 10.24 -1.30 11.10
N MET A 204 9.61 -0.13 11.19
CA MET A 204 8.44 0.09 12.05
C MET A 204 7.23 -0.73 11.59
N ALA A 205 6.96 -0.76 10.28
CA ALA A 205 5.85 -1.52 9.70
C ALA A 205 6.01 -3.03 9.98
N VAL A 206 7.23 -3.57 9.86
CA VAL A 206 7.52 -4.96 10.24
C VAL A 206 7.31 -5.19 11.74
N CYS A 207 7.76 -4.27 12.60
CA CYS A 207 7.49 -4.38 14.04
C CYS A 207 5.98 -4.46 14.32
N ARG A 208 5.17 -3.59 13.71
CA ARG A 208 3.70 -3.61 13.86
C ARG A 208 3.10 -4.95 13.41
N MET A 209 3.42 -5.40 12.19
CA MET A 209 2.87 -6.66 11.66
C MET A 209 3.25 -7.87 12.50
N LEU A 210 4.45 -7.89 13.09
CA LEU A 210 4.93 -8.98 13.93
C LEU A 210 4.51 -8.86 15.40
N GLY A 211 3.88 -7.74 15.80
CA GLY A 211 3.53 -7.42 17.18
C GLY A 211 4.75 -7.26 18.09
N LEU A 212 5.79 -6.58 17.60
CA LEU A 212 7.02 -6.31 18.34
C LEU A 212 7.00 -4.89 18.92
N ASP A 213 7.21 -4.78 20.24
CA ASP A 213 7.49 -3.49 20.88
C ASP A 213 8.81 -2.92 20.35
N THR A 214 8.91 -1.59 20.26
CA THR A 214 10.05 -0.87 19.67
C THR A 214 11.12 -0.43 20.68
N ASP A 215 10.98 -0.80 21.96
CA ASP A 215 11.90 -0.45 23.08
C ASP A 215 13.37 -0.82 22.83
N PHE A 216 13.62 -1.68 21.85
CA PHE A 216 14.95 -2.13 21.49
C PHE A 216 15.68 -1.24 20.48
N LEU A 217 15.03 -0.18 20.01
CA LEU A 217 15.51 0.78 19.03
C LEU A 217 15.59 2.19 19.65
N ASP A 218 16.48 3.02 19.11
CA ASP A 218 16.55 4.46 19.42
C ASP A 218 15.45 5.20 18.64
N VAL A 219 14.21 5.15 19.15
CA VAL A 219 13.05 5.77 18.49
C VAL A 219 13.18 7.29 18.44
N GLU A 220 13.66 7.92 19.52
CA GLU A 220 13.84 9.38 19.55
C GLU A 220 14.89 9.84 18.53
N GLY A 221 15.99 9.08 18.38
CA GLY A 221 16.96 9.34 17.32
C GLY A 221 16.36 9.21 15.91
N MET A 222 15.50 8.20 15.68
CA MET A 222 14.79 8.05 14.41
C MET A 222 13.86 9.25 14.14
N VAL A 223 13.10 9.69 15.14
CA VAL A 223 12.22 10.87 15.06
C VAL A 223 13.04 12.11 14.70
N GLU A 224 14.18 12.34 15.36
CA GLU A 224 15.04 13.49 15.06
C GLU A 224 15.65 13.43 13.65
N TYR A 225 16.01 12.23 13.16
CA TYR A 225 16.37 12.06 11.76
C TYR A 225 15.22 12.44 10.82
N ILE A 226 14.01 11.94 11.08
CA ILE A 226 12.82 12.22 10.26
C ILE A 226 12.52 13.72 10.20
N ARG A 227 12.59 14.43 11.34
CA ARG A 227 12.38 15.88 11.43
C ARG A 227 13.31 16.65 10.48
N ARG A 228 14.59 16.24 10.38
CA ARG A 228 15.57 16.88 9.48
C ARG A 228 15.34 16.59 8.00
N CYS A 229 14.52 15.59 7.68
CA CYS A 229 14.16 15.28 6.30
C CYS A 229 12.93 16.06 5.81
N GLN A 230 12.18 16.75 6.69
CA GLN A 230 11.11 17.65 6.25
C GLN A 230 11.75 18.86 5.57
N SER A 231 11.42 19.05 4.29
CA SER A 231 11.99 20.11 3.47
C SER A 231 11.18 21.42 3.61
N TYR A 232 11.70 22.50 3.01
CA TYR A 232 10.98 23.78 2.91
C TYR A 232 9.66 23.67 2.12
N GLU A 233 9.48 22.61 1.32
CA GLU A 233 8.25 22.41 0.57
C GLU A 233 7.11 21.90 1.48
N GLY A 234 7.42 21.37 2.67
CA GLY A 234 6.48 20.76 3.60
C GLY A 234 6.49 19.23 3.60
N GLY A 235 6.77 18.60 2.45
CA GLY A 235 7.01 17.16 2.37
C GLY A 235 8.44 16.74 2.78
N PHE A 236 8.70 15.43 2.77
CA PHE A 236 9.97 14.85 3.19
C PHE A 236 10.81 14.32 2.03
N GLY A 237 12.12 14.51 2.12
CA GLY A 237 13.12 13.86 1.29
C GLY A 237 13.56 12.49 1.84
N GLY A 238 14.33 11.75 1.04
CA GLY A 238 14.91 10.47 1.46
C GLY A 238 15.97 10.65 2.55
N GLU A 239 16.73 11.74 2.45
CA GLU A 239 17.76 12.17 3.40
C GLU A 239 17.60 13.67 3.71
N PRO A 240 18.21 14.18 4.80
CA PRO A 240 18.19 15.60 5.12
C PRO A 240 18.67 16.47 3.95
N GLY A 241 17.86 17.49 3.62
CA GLY A 241 18.16 18.43 2.52
C GLY A 241 17.76 17.94 1.12
N ASN A 242 17.21 16.73 0.96
CA ASN A 242 16.66 16.29 -0.31
C ASN A 242 15.29 16.94 -0.61
N GLU A 243 14.92 16.97 -1.90
CA GLU A 243 13.61 17.38 -2.41
C GLU A 243 12.48 16.55 -1.78
N ALA A 244 11.33 17.18 -1.50
CA ALA A 244 10.17 16.46 -0.99
C ALA A 244 9.64 15.45 -2.02
N HIS A 245 9.34 14.22 -1.60
CA HIS A 245 8.88 13.15 -2.47
C HIS A 245 7.77 12.32 -1.83
N GLY A 246 6.74 11.95 -2.59
CA GLY A 246 5.55 11.25 -2.08
C GLY A 246 5.90 9.96 -1.35
N GLY A 247 6.68 9.08 -1.98
CA GLY A 247 7.15 7.84 -1.33
C GLY A 247 7.90 8.06 -0.01
N TYR A 248 8.85 9.00 0.04
CA TYR A 248 9.59 9.30 1.27
C TYR A 248 8.72 10.03 2.31
N SER A 249 7.80 10.87 1.88
CA SER A 249 6.85 11.59 2.75
C SER A 249 5.86 10.63 3.41
N TYR A 250 5.33 9.66 2.65
CA TYR A 250 4.58 8.54 3.21
C TYR A 250 5.42 7.77 4.23
N CYS A 251 6.64 7.36 3.86
CA CYS A 251 7.50 6.61 4.77
C CYS A 251 7.77 7.39 6.08
N ALA A 252 8.09 8.68 5.97
CA ALA A 252 8.33 9.55 7.13
C ALA A 252 7.12 9.62 8.05
N PHE A 253 5.97 10.01 7.52
CA PHE A 253 4.78 10.22 8.33
C PHE A 253 4.21 8.91 8.87
N ALA A 254 4.18 7.84 8.07
CA ALA A 254 3.76 6.53 8.54
C ALA A 254 4.69 5.98 9.62
N ALA A 255 6.01 6.19 9.53
CA ALA A 255 6.94 5.81 10.60
C ALA A 255 6.64 6.55 11.92
N LEU A 256 6.36 7.86 11.85
CA LEU A 256 5.96 8.66 13.02
C LEU A 256 4.64 8.18 13.61
N SER A 257 3.63 7.91 12.77
CA SER A 257 2.34 7.40 13.23
C SER A 257 2.45 6.02 13.89
N LEU A 258 3.33 5.15 13.39
CA LEU A 258 3.56 3.84 13.97
C LEU A 258 4.17 3.90 15.38
N VAL A 259 4.80 5.02 15.76
CA VAL A 259 5.40 5.23 17.09
C VAL A 259 4.71 6.34 17.90
N GLY A 260 3.59 6.89 17.43
CA GLY A 260 2.81 7.93 18.11
C GLY A 260 3.56 9.26 18.26
N LYS A 261 4.26 9.69 17.20
CA LYS A 261 5.12 10.89 17.18
C LYS A 261 4.78 11.83 16.02
N GLU A 262 3.53 11.85 15.57
CA GLU A 262 3.06 12.69 14.48
C GLU A 262 3.24 14.19 14.77
N ASP A 263 3.19 14.58 16.04
CA ASP A 263 3.31 15.96 16.51
C ASP A 263 4.70 16.57 16.39
N GLU A 264 5.70 15.77 16.01
CA GLU A 264 7.10 16.16 15.93
C GLU A 264 7.46 16.91 14.63
N VAL A 265 6.52 17.02 13.70
CA VAL A 265 6.71 17.63 12.37
C VAL A 265 5.68 18.72 12.09
N ASP A 266 5.94 19.56 11.08
CA ASP A 266 4.98 20.58 10.65
C ASP A 266 3.84 19.94 9.85
N LEU A 267 2.75 19.62 10.55
CA LEU A 267 1.56 19.00 9.95
C LEU A 267 0.87 19.90 8.93
N TYR A 268 0.88 21.22 9.13
CA TYR A 268 0.20 22.15 8.23
C TYR A 268 0.93 22.20 6.88
N GLN A 269 2.24 22.41 6.89
CA GLN A 269 3.02 22.44 5.66
C GLN A 269 3.00 21.09 4.95
N LEU A 270 3.01 19.98 5.69
CA LEU A 270 2.87 18.65 5.11
C LEU A 270 1.51 18.46 4.43
N LEU A 271 0.41 18.86 5.09
CA LEU A 271 -0.95 18.77 4.54
C LEU A 271 -1.10 19.64 3.29
N GLU A 272 -0.59 20.88 3.34
CA GLU A 272 -0.56 21.79 2.20
C GLU A 272 0.23 21.19 1.04
N TRP A 273 1.44 20.67 1.30
CA TRP A 273 2.29 20.07 0.29
C TRP A 273 1.60 18.89 -0.40
N VAL A 274 1.10 17.90 0.37
CA VAL A 274 0.50 16.68 -0.20
C VAL A 274 -0.79 16.98 -0.94
N SER A 275 -1.61 17.92 -0.47
CA SER A 275 -2.84 18.33 -1.15
C SER A 275 -2.56 18.91 -2.53
N ASN A 276 -1.44 19.63 -2.69
CA ASN A 276 -0.99 20.17 -3.97
C ASN A 276 -0.32 19.13 -4.90
N ARG A 277 -0.35 17.84 -4.56
CA ARG A 277 0.17 16.74 -5.41
C ARG A 277 -0.88 16.13 -6.31
N GLN A 278 -2.18 16.28 -5.98
CA GLN A 278 -3.23 15.86 -6.91
C GLN A 278 -3.30 16.84 -8.08
N GLN A 279 -3.19 16.34 -9.31
CA GLN A 279 -3.16 17.17 -10.49
C GLN A 279 -4.58 17.51 -10.96
N PRO A 280 -4.87 18.80 -11.24
CA PRO A 280 -6.23 19.24 -11.54
C PRO A 280 -6.74 18.80 -12.91
N ILE A 281 -5.84 18.42 -13.83
CA ILE A 281 -6.22 17.98 -15.19
C ILE A 281 -6.39 16.46 -15.21
N GLU A 282 -5.36 15.74 -14.78
CA GLU A 282 -5.34 14.28 -14.87
C GLU A 282 -6.11 13.59 -13.75
N GLY A 283 -6.30 14.23 -12.60
CA GLY A 283 -6.97 13.68 -11.42
C GLY A 283 -6.11 12.78 -10.54
N GLY A 284 -5.02 12.22 -11.10
CA GLY A 284 -4.01 11.46 -10.36
C GLY A 284 -3.01 12.33 -9.60
N PHE A 285 -2.09 11.68 -8.89
CA PHE A 285 -1.05 12.35 -8.13
C PHE A 285 0.30 12.35 -8.85
N ASN A 286 1.09 13.41 -8.67
CA ASN A 286 2.52 13.37 -8.94
C ASN A 286 3.33 13.09 -7.67
N GLY A 287 4.54 12.57 -7.85
CA GLY A 287 5.42 12.29 -6.73
C GLY A 287 6.05 13.52 -6.09
N ARG A 288 6.23 14.58 -6.89
CA ARG A 288 7.00 15.78 -6.55
C ARG A 288 6.55 16.97 -7.37
N THR A 289 6.82 18.16 -6.86
CA THR A 289 6.55 19.44 -7.52
C THR A 289 7.11 19.45 -8.95
N ASN A 290 6.30 19.89 -9.92
CA ASN A 290 6.67 19.96 -11.35
C ASN A 290 7.09 18.62 -12.00
N LYS A 291 6.64 17.48 -11.46
CA LYS A 291 6.78 16.16 -12.12
C LYS A 291 5.43 15.66 -12.62
N LEU A 292 5.51 14.69 -13.52
CA LEU A 292 4.35 14.07 -14.14
C LEU A 292 3.52 13.27 -13.12
N VAL A 293 2.23 13.16 -13.41
CA VAL A 293 1.33 12.22 -12.74
C VAL A 293 1.80 10.77 -12.95
N ASP A 294 1.59 9.92 -11.94
CA ASP A 294 1.91 8.49 -11.98
C ASP A 294 0.97 7.73 -11.04
N SER A 295 0.41 6.62 -11.53
CA SER A 295 -0.60 5.83 -10.83
C SER A 295 -0.13 5.27 -9.49
N CYS A 296 1.17 5.02 -9.27
CA CYS A 296 1.63 4.47 -7.99
C CYS A 296 1.43 5.46 -6.84
N TYR A 297 1.44 6.77 -7.14
CA TYR A 297 1.17 7.81 -6.14
C TYR A 297 -0.29 7.87 -5.72
N SER A 298 -1.20 7.15 -6.39
CA SER A 298 -2.57 6.93 -5.91
C SER A 298 -2.57 6.34 -4.49
N PHE A 299 -1.60 5.46 -4.18
CA PHE A 299 -1.37 5.04 -2.81
C PHE A 299 -0.42 5.99 -2.08
N TRP A 300 0.80 6.23 -2.59
CA TRP A 300 1.82 6.95 -1.79
C TRP A 300 1.40 8.36 -1.34
N GLN A 301 0.73 9.13 -2.20
CA GLN A 301 0.20 10.45 -1.83
C GLN A 301 -1.21 10.31 -1.24
N GLY A 302 -2.06 9.45 -1.82
CA GLY A 302 -3.44 9.25 -1.36
C GLY A 302 -3.54 8.79 0.09
N SER A 303 -2.67 7.88 0.54
CA SER A 303 -2.63 7.43 1.93
C SER A 303 -2.01 8.49 2.84
N LEU A 304 -0.98 9.19 2.38
CA LEU A 304 -0.35 10.27 3.12
C LEU A 304 -1.34 11.39 3.43
N VAL A 305 -2.10 11.88 2.44
CA VAL A 305 -3.08 12.94 2.68
C VAL A 305 -4.20 12.48 3.63
N CYS A 306 -4.62 11.22 3.55
CA CYS A 306 -5.56 10.64 4.50
C CYS A 306 -5.00 10.67 5.94
N LEU A 307 -3.76 10.16 6.14
CA LEU A 307 -3.12 10.11 7.45
C LEU A 307 -2.92 11.51 8.05
N VAL A 308 -2.41 12.44 7.26
CA VAL A 308 -2.10 13.79 7.73
C VAL A 308 -3.38 14.57 7.98
N SER A 309 -4.39 14.45 7.12
CA SER A 309 -5.69 15.10 7.34
C SER A 309 -6.36 14.60 8.63
N ASP A 310 -6.35 13.29 8.89
CA ASP A 310 -6.94 12.75 10.13
C ASP A 310 -6.23 13.30 11.36
N CYS A 311 -4.89 13.26 11.36
CA CYS A 311 -4.08 13.77 12.46
C CYS A 311 -4.31 15.27 12.68
N TYR A 312 -4.32 16.06 11.60
CA TYR A 312 -4.57 17.49 11.64
C TYR A 312 -5.97 17.80 12.21
N ASN A 313 -7.01 17.11 11.72
CA ASN A 313 -8.39 17.30 12.15
C ASN A 313 -8.58 16.95 13.63
N GLN A 314 -7.98 15.84 14.09
CA GLN A 314 -8.00 15.43 15.50
C GLN A 314 -7.33 16.46 16.40
N LYS A 315 -6.20 17.05 15.96
CA LYS A 315 -5.41 17.98 16.76
C LYS A 315 -6.01 19.38 16.82
N PHE A 316 -6.52 19.88 15.69
CA PHE A 316 -6.94 21.28 15.55
C PHE A 316 -8.45 21.48 15.48
N GLY A 317 -9.24 20.41 15.46
CA GLY A 317 -10.71 20.50 15.49
C GLY A 317 -11.31 21.09 14.22
N ALA A 318 -10.87 20.61 13.05
CA ALA A 318 -11.44 20.99 11.76
C ALA A 318 -12.57 20.04 11.34
N ASP A 319 -13.55 20.57 10.58
CA ASP A 319 -14.62 19.77 10.01
C ASP A 319 -14.05 18.69 9.08
N SER A 320 -14.61 17.48 9.12
CA SER A 320 -14.19 16.39 8.24
C SER A 320 -14.45 16.76 6.78
N CYS A 321 -13.42 17.16 6.06
CA CYS A 321 -13.45 17.32 4.60
C CYS A 321 -12.96 16.04 3.91
N GLU A 322 -13.26 15.96 2.61
CA GLU A 322 -12.66 14.93 1.77
C GLU A 322 -11.16 15.19 1.66
N ALA A 323 -10.33 14.20 2.00
CA ALA A 323 -8.87 14.38 2.06
C ALA A 323 -8.25 14.69 0.68
N PHE A 324 -8.89 14.24 -0.40
CA PHE A 324 -8.52 14.50 -1.79
C PHE A 324 -9.74 14.29 -2.69
N HIS A 325 -9.69 14.71 -3.94
CA HIS A 325 -10.82 14.52 -4.87
C HIS A 325 -10.90 13.05 -5.31
N SER A 326 -11.77 12.26 -4.66
CA SER A 326 -11.87 10.81 -4.84
C SER A 326 -12.28 10.41 -6.26
N GLU A 327 -13.32 11.04 -6.81
CA GLU A 327 -13.82 10.71 -8.16
C GLU A 327 -12.76 10.94 -9.25
N ALA A 328 -11.99 12.04 -9.16
CA ALA A 328 -10.91 12.33 -10.10
C ALA A 328 -9.77 11.29 -10.04
N LEU A 329 -9.45 10.78 -8.84
CA LEU A 329 -8.46 9.71 -8.70
C LEU A 329 -8.97 8.39 -9.30
N GLN A 330 -10.25 8.08 -9.09
CA GLN A 330 -10.87 6.89 -9.69
C GLN A 330 -10.84 6.98 -11.22
N ASP A 331 -11.25 8.11 -11.80
CA ASP A 331 -11.21 8.33 -13.24
C ASP A 331 -9.79 8.20 -13.80
N TRP A 332 -8.78 8.79 -13.14
CA TRP A 332 -7.37 8.64 -13.53
C TRP A 332 -6.95 7.17 -13.62
N VAL A 333 -7.20 6.40 -12.56
CA VAL A 333 -6.75 5.01 -12.51
C VAL A 333 -7.54 4.14 -13.51
N LEU A 334 -8.86 4.28 -13.56
CA LEU A 334 -9.74 3.41 -14.33
C LEU A 334 -9.71 3.71 -15.84
N LEU A 335 -9.56 4.97 -16.23
CA LEU A 335 -9.58 5.39 -17.64
C LEU A 335 -8.18 5.45 -18.25
N CYS A 336 -7.15 5.85 -17.49
CA CYS A 336 -5.81 6.11 -18.04
C CYS A 336 -4.80 4.99 -17.72
N CYS A 337 -4.92 4.37 -16.55
CA CYS A 337 -3.89 3.47 -16.01
C CYS A 337 -4.23 1.98 -16.17
N GLN A 338 -5.44 1.66 -16.62
CA GLN A 338 -5.91 0.29 -16.82
C GLN A 338 -5.60 -0.23 -18.24
N LEU A 339 -5.29 -1.52 -18.35
CA LEU A 339 -5.22 -2.24 -19.63
C LEU A 339 -6.39 -3.22 -19.75
N ASP A 340 -6.93 -3.37 -20.95
CA ASP A 340 -8.08 -4.25 -21.22
C ASP A 340 -7.78 -5.73 -20.98
N ASP A 341 -6.53 -6.16 -21.17
CA ASP A 341 -6.09 -7.54 -20.96
C ASP A 341 -5.56 -7.83 -19.55
N GLY A 342 -5.56 -6.82 -18.67
CA GLY A 342 -5.20 -6.93 -17.27
C GLY A 342 -3.93 -6.16 -16.88
N GLY A 343 -3.74 -6.00 -15.58
CA GLY A 343 -2.71 -5.12 -15.00
C GLY A 343 -3.03 -3.63 -15.07
N LEU A 344 -2.38 -2.87 -14.20
CA LEU A 344 -2.32 -1.42 -14.25
C LEU A 344 -0.88 -0.95 -14.43
N ARG A 345 -0.73 0.26 -14.94
CA ARG A 345 0.54 0.89 -15.33
C ARG A 345 0.67 2.28 -14.72
N ASP A 346 1.88 2.84 -14.80
CA ASP A 346 2.18 4.24 -14.47
C ASP A 346 1.20 5.25 -15.12
N LYS A 347 1.18 5.30 -16.47
CA LYS A 347 0.41 6.28 -17.25
C LYS A 347 0.21 5.79 -18.70
N PRO A 348 -0.68 6.41 -19.50
CA PRO A 348 -0.79 6.08 -20.93
C PRO A 348 0.55 6.06 -21.66
N GLY A 349 0.79 4.97 -22.40
CA GLY A 349 2.03 4.75 -23.15
C GLY A 349 3.08 3.90 -22.42
N THR A 350 2.89 3.56 -21.15
CA THR A 350 3.76 2.61 -20.43
C THR A 350 3.16 1.19 -20.38
N ASN A 351 4.01 0.21 -20.07
CA ASN A 351 3.59 -1.18 -19.87
C ASN A 351 3.03 -1.39 -18.46
N PRO A 352 2.07 -2.30 -18.27
CA PRO A 352 1.63 -2.70 -16.93
C PRO A 352 2.71 -3.51 -16.21
N ASP A 353 2.73 -3.41 -14.89
CA ASP A 353 3.60 -4.22 -14.04
C ASP A 353 2.91 -4.49 -12.68
N TYR A 354 3.47 -5.42 -11.90
CA TYR A 354 2.88 -5.81 -10.62
C TYR A 354 2.96 -4.70 -9.57
N TYR A 355 3.97 -3.82 -9.64
CA TYR A 355 4.14 -2.69 -8.72
C TYR A 355 3.00 -1.69 -8.90
N HIS A 356 2.80 -1.17 -10.11
CA HIS A 356 1.74 -0.22 -10.43
C HIS A 356 0.36 -0.86 -10.26
N THR A 357 0.20 -2.13 -10.61
CA THR A 357 -1.05 -2.87 -10.34
C THR A 357 -1.38 -2.86 -8.85
N CYS A 358 -0.43 -3.22 -7.99
CA CYS A 358 -0.61 -3.22 -6.54
C CYS A 358 -0.96 -1.83 -6.00
N TYR A 359 -0.12 -0.82 -6.27
CA TYR A 359 -0.30 0.51 -5.68
C TYR A 359 -1.48 1.30 -6.26
N SER A 360 -1.85 1.06 -7.52
CA SER A 360 -3.07 1.65 -8.09
C SER A 360 -4.33 1.07 -7.43
N LEU A 361 -4.38 -0.25 -7.22
CA LEU A 361 -5.47 -0.90 -6.51
C LEU A 361 -5.53 -0.46 -5.04
N SER A 362 -4.37 -0.35 -4.38
CA SER A 362 -4.29 0.21 -3.03
C SER A 362 -4.87 1.62 -2.99
N GLY A 363 -4.49 2.50 -3.92
CA GLY A 363 -5.02 3.87 -4.01
C GLY A 363 -6.53 3.93 -4.29
N LEU A 364 -7.03 3.09 -5.19
CA LEU A 364 -8.47 2.95 -5.42
C LEU A 364 -9.22 2.54 -4.15
N SER A 365 -8.66 1.65 -3.33
CA SER A 365 -9.29 1.25 -2.07
C SER A 365 -9.47 2.42 -1.07
N LEU A 366 -8.67 3.49 -1.20
CA LEU A 366 -8.76 4.69 -0.36
C LEU A 366 -9.93 5.60 -0.73
N CYS A 367 -10.38 5.56 -1.99
CA CYS A 367 -11.43 6.43 -2.53
C CYS A 367 -12.80 6.23 -1.85
N PHE A 368 -12.97 5.12 -1.11
CA PHE A 368 -14.24 4.69 -0.53
C PHE A 368 -14.20 4.71 1.01
N ARG A 369 -13.35 5.57 1.59
CA ARG A 369 -13.12 5.64 3.03
C ARG A 369 -14.37 6.06 3.83
N ILE A 370 -15.27 6.85 3.26
CA ILE A 370 -16.47 7.36 3.95
C ILE A 370 -17.59 6.31 3.96
N GLY A 371 -17.79 5.65 5.10
CA GLY A 371 -19.02 4.90 5.42
C GLY A 371 -19.17 3.46 4.87
N ALA A 372 -18.14 2.90 4.22
CA ALA A 372 -18.12 1.49 3.83
C ALA A 372 -17.50 0.58 4.92
N PRO A 373 -17.95 -0.68 5.09
CA PRO A 373 -17.29 -1.65 5.98
C PRO A 373 -15.82 -1.87 5.60
N ASP A 374 -15.01 -2.34 6.56
CA ASP A 374 -13.54 -2.51 6.40
C ASP A 374 -13.13 -3.62 5.41
N GLU A 375 -14.09 -4.45 5.00
CA GLU A 375 -13.90 -5.53 4.03
C GLU A 375 -13.45 -4.96 2.67
N GLY A 376 -12.21 -5.25 2.28
CA GLY A 376 -11.63 -4.78 1.01
C GLY A 376 -10.77 -3.52 1.10
N LYS A 377 -10.69 -2.85 2.25
CA LYS A 377 -9.87 -1.64 2.43
C LYS A 377 -8.44 -1.97 2.83
N THR A 378 -7.47 -1.24 2.27
CA THR A 378 -6.07 -1.33 2.73
C THR A 378 -5.86 -0.47 3.99
N ASP A 379 -5.12 -1.00 4.96
CA ASP A 379 -4.59 -0.23 6.10
C ASP A 379 -3.61 0.83 5.60
N LEU A 380 -3.79 2.07 6.07
CA LEU A 380 -3.04 3.23 5.61
C LEU A 380 -1.55 3.18 5.97
N LEU A 381 -1.17 2.42 6.99
CA LEU A 381 0.19 2.43 7.52
C LEU A 381 1.00 1.23 7.05
N CYS A 382 0.38 0.08 6.79
CA CYS A 382 1.07 -1.14 6.38
C CYS A 382 0.81 -1.52 4.93
N ASN A 383 -0.16 -0.90 4.24
CA ASN A 383 -0.64 -1.27 2.92
C ASN A 383 -0.96 -2.78 2.77
N ILE A 384 -1.79 -3.28 3.68
CA ILE A 384 -2.34 -4.63 3.70
C ILE A 384 -3.82 -4.49 3.99
N ARG A 385 -4.67 -5.37 3.45
CA ARG A 385 -6.11 -5.36 3.75
C ARG A 385 -6.34 -5.35 5.27
N ALA A 386 -7.16 -4.41 5.76
CA ALA A 386 -7.27 -4.08 7.18
C ALA A 386 -7.76 -5.24 8.04
N ASP A 387 -8.64 -6.09 7.49
CA ASP A 387 -9.08 -7.34 8.10
C ASP A 387 -7.94 -8.34 8.28
N LYS A 388 -7.09 -8.54 7.27
CA LYS A 388 -5.91 -9.43 7.35
C LYS A 388 -4.89 -8.94 8.37
N LEU A 389 -4.68 -7.63 8.45
CA LEU A 389 -3.81 -7.06 9.47
C LEU A 389 -4.41 -7.24 10.88
N SER A 390 -5.72 -7.03 11.03
CA SER A 390 -6.44 -7.23 12.28
C SER A 390 -6.38 -8.68 12.78
N GLU A 391 -6.41 -9.68 11.90
CA GLU A 391 -6.26 -11.10 12.25
C GLU A 391 -4.93 -11.41 12.96
N VAL A 392 -3.85 -10.71 12.61
CA VAL A 392 -2.51 -10.94 13.20
C VAL A 392 -2.22 -10.06 14.41
N MET A 393 -2.85 -8.90 14.50
CA MET A 393 -2.72 -7.97 15.62
C MET A 393 -3.52 -8.50 16.84
N THR A 394 -2.92 -9.38 17.65
CA THR A 394 -3.59 -10.01 18.81
C THR A 394 -3.57 -9.17 20.10
N LYS A 395 -3.14 -7.91 20.05
CA LYS A 395 -3.38 -6.92 21.10
C LYS A 395 -4.09 -5.76 20.44
N ALA A 396 -5.20 -5.35 21.05
CA ALA A 396 -5.81 -4.06 20.77
C ALA A 396 -4.76 -2.96 20.99
N VAL A 397 -4.02 -2.62 19.93
CA VAL A 397 -3.69 -1.22 19.72
C VAL A 397 -5.07 -0.59 19.59
N GLN A 398 -5.41 0.28 20.55
CA GLN A 398 -6.70 0.96 20.57
C GLN A 398 -7.03 1.40 19.15
N SER A 399 -8.17 0.91 18.68
CA SER A 399 -8.78 1.31 17.43
C SER A 399 -8.75 2.82 17.31
N PHE A 400 -8.03 3.35 16.33
CA PHE A 400 -8.42 4.61 15.73
C PHE A 400 -9.62 4.29 14.83
N VAL A 401 -10.81 4.63 15.34
CA VAL A 401 -12.05 4.74 14.57
C VAL A 401 -12.10 6.13 13.97
#